data_AF-A0AAW0XVB5-F1
#
_entry.id   AF-A0AAW0XVB5-F1
#
_cell.length_a   1.000
_cell.length_b   1.000
_cell.length_c   1.000
_cell.angle_alpha   90.00
_cell.angle_beta   90.00
_cell.angle_gamma   90.00
#
_symmetry.space_group_name_H-M   'P 1'
#
loop_
_entity.id
_entity.type
_entity.pdbx_description
1 polymer ?
#
loop_
_entity_poly.entity_id
_entity_poly.type
_entity_poly.pdbx_seq_one_letter_code
_entity_poly.pdbx_strand_id
1 'polypeptide(L)'
;MMDVKSAVNTFLKSKHIQVPDEWLTECIQWVRSENTNQNINSSQNVPEKVYEQWLYCDLTELATCCLPFGLQQKKATTITGHFALQVNQIRDVGQAAYAQLLRIQGAETANSDVSAENSYQVGSQNQLECWCYS
;
A
#
# COMPACT_ATOMS: atom_id res chain seq x y z
N MET A 1 -26.69 -3.06 22.33
CA MET A 1 -26.28 -1.97 21.42
C MET A 1 -24.82 -2.19 21.12
N MET A 2 -24.47 -2.74 19.95
CA MET A 2 -23.06 -2.91 19.56
C MET A 2 -22.49 -1.51 19.30
N ASP A 3 -21.39 -1.20 19.96
CA ASP A 3 -20.65 0.03 19.72
C ASP A 3 -20.15 0.04 18.26
N VAL A 4 -20.43 1.13 17.53
CA VAL A 4 -20.02 1.29 16.12
C VAL A 4 -18.51 1.16 15.98
N LYS A 5 -17.75 1.65 16.96
CA LYS A 5 -16.29 1.48 16.99
C LYS A 5 -15.88 0.01 17.05
N SER A 6 -16.57 -0.82 17.85
CA SER A 6 -16.35 -2.27 17.89
C SER A 6 -16.68 -2.95 16.56
N ALA A 7 -17.74 -2.53 15.88
CA ALA A 7 -18.11 -3.07 14.57
C ALA A 7 -17.05 -2.73 13.50
N VAL A 8 -16.59 -1.47 13.46
CA VAL A 8 -15.53 -1.03 12.54
C VAL A 8 -14.21 -1.75 12.84
N ASN A 9 -13.82 -1.87 14.11
CA ASN A 9 -12.61 -2.59 14.49
C ASN A 9 -12.66 -4.07 14.07
N THR A 10 -13.81 -4.73 14.26
CA THR A 10 -14.00 -6.13 13.83
C THR A 10 -13.89 -6.24 12.30
N PHE A 11 -14.44 -5.28 11.57
CA PHE A 11 -14.34 -5.21 10.11
C PHE A 11 -12.89 -5.03 9.64
N LEU A 12 -12.14 -4.09 10.21
CA LEU A 12 -10.72 -3.89 9.87
C LEU A 12 -9.87 -5.12 10.21
N LYS A 13 -10.13 -5.76 11.36
CA LYS A 13 -9.47 -7.02 11.74
C LYS A 13 -9.74 -8.15 10.76
N SER A 14 -10.95 -8.23 10.19
CA SER A 14 -11.27 -9.22 9.14
C SER A 14 -10.44 -9.03 7.86
N LYS A 15 -9.89 -7.83 7.65
CA LYS A 15 -8.97 -7.47 6.56
C LYS A 15 -7.50 -7.51 6.97
N HIS A 16 -7.19 -8.01 8.17
CA HIS A 16 -5.83 -8.02 8.74
C HIS A 16 -5.22 -6.63 8.95
N ILE A 17 -6.06 -5.62 9.13
CA ILE A 17 -5.65 -4.24 9.40
C ILE A 17 -5.74 -3.98 10.90
N GLN A 18 -4.70 -3.36 11.45
CA GLN A 18 -4.67 -2.86 12.82
C GLN A 18 -4.42 -1.36 12.79
N VAL A 19 -5.20 -0.62 13.57
CA VAL A 19 -5.12 0.84 13.65
C VAL A 19 -5.12 1.28 15.11
N PRO A 20 -4.52 2.44 15.44
CA PRO A 20 -4.54 2.97 16.79
C PRO A 20 -5.98 3.33 17.20
N ASP A 21 -6.29 3.15 18.48
CA ASP A 21 -7.64 3.38 19.00
C ASP A 21 -8.07 4.85 18.90
N GLU A 22 -7.11 5.76 19.09
CA GLU A 22 -7.27 7.20 18.92
C GLU A 22 -7.61 7.56 17.48
N TRP A 23 -6.81 7.10 16.51
CA TRP A 23 -7.08 7.33 15.09
C TRP A 23 -8.43 6.78 14.66
N LEU A 24 -8.82 5.60 15.14
CA LEU A 24 -10.12 5.01 14.81
C LEU A 24 -11.28 5.87 15.33
N THR A 25 -11.13 6.44 16.53
CA THR A 25 -12.15 7.31 17.14
C THR A 25 -12.32 8.59 16.35
N GLU A 26 -11.20 9.27 16.06
CA GLU A 26 -11.19 10.51 15.29
C GLU A 26 -11.68 10.29 13.85
N CYS A 27 -11.28 9.18 13.21
CA CYS A 27 -11.73 8.84 11.86
C CYS A 27 -13.25 8.59 11.83
N ILE A 28 -13.82 7.85 12.79
CA ILE A 28 -15.27 7.63 12.87
C ILE A 28 -16.01 8.96 13.10
N GLN A 29 -15.48 9.83 13.95
CA GLN A 29 -16.07 11.14 14.19
C GLN A 29 -16.07 12.00 12.92
N TRP A 30 -14.93 12.05 12.21
CA TRP A 30 -14.80 12.77 10.94
C TRP A 30 -15.73 12.21 9.86
N VAL A 31 -15.78 10.89 9.69
CA VAL A 31 -16.67 10.23 8.72
C VAL A 31 -18.13 10.57 9.02
N ARG A 32 -18.54 10.61 10.29
CA ARG A 32 -19.89 11.01 10.68
C ARG A 32 -20.17 12.48 10.41
N SER A 33 -19.24 13.38 10.70
CA SER A 33 -19.44 14.82 10.49
C SER A 33 -19.51 15.18 9.01
N GLU A 34 -18.67 14.57 8.17
CA GLU A 34 -18.65 14.84 6.73
C GLU A 34 -19.95 14.39 6.06
N ASN A 35 -20.53 13.30 6.56
CA ASN A 35 -21.72 12.69 5.99
C ASN A 35 -23.02 13.12 6.68
N THR A 36 -23.02 14.19 7.49
CA THR A 36 -24.22 14.64 8.23
C THR A 36 -25.42 14.96 7.31
N ASN A 37 -25.17 15.32 6.05
CA ASN A 37 -26.19 15.65 5.04
C ASN A 37 -26.73 14.44 4.27
N GLN A 38 -25.97 13.34 4.25
CA GLN A 38 -26.44 12.07 3.72
C GLN A 38 -26.96 11.25 4.89
N ASN A 39 -28.06 10.53 4.76
CA ASN A 39 -28.66 9.81 5.89
C ASN A 39 -27.83 8.55 6.27
N ILE A 40 -26.51 8.68 6.44
CA ILE A 40 -25.55 7.63 6.82
C ILE A 40 -25.62 7.35 8.33
N ASN A 41 -26.82 7.52 8.91
CA ASN A 41 -27.14 7.04 10.23
C ASN A 41 -27.30 5.51 10.27
N SER A 42 -27.33 4.85 9.10
CA SER A 42 -27.20 3.40 9.02
C SER A 42 -25.77 2.98 9.34
N SER A 43 -25.59 2.33 10.48
CA SER A 43 -24.32 1.79 10.97
C SER A 43 -23.61 0.82 10.01
N GLN A 44 -24.21 0.47 8.86
CA GLN A 44 -23.66 -0.42 7.85
C GLN A 44 -22.57 0.20 6.98
N ASN A 45 -22.62 1.50 6.68
CA ASN A 45 -21.69 2.12 5.72
C ASN A 45 -20.44 2.73 6.37
N VAL A 46 -20.43 2.89 7.70
CA VAL A 46 -19.30 3.47 8.44
C VAL A 46 -18.02 2.63 8.32
N PRO A 47 -18.05 1.29 8.48
CA PRO A 47 -16.84 0.47 8.35
C PRO A 47 -16.17 0.58 6.98
N GLU A 48 -16.96 0.64 5.91
CA GLU A 48 -16.43 0.79 4.54
C GLU A 48 -15.79 2.16 4.33
N LYS A 49 -16.43 3.23 4.81
CA LYS A 49 -15.88 4.59 4.72
C LYS A 49 -14.61 4.76 5.53
N VAL A 50 -14.52 4.16 6.72
CA VAL A 50 -13.28 4.15 7.50
C VAL A 50 -12.18 3.36 6.80
N TYR A 51 -12.52 2.24 6.15
CA TYR A 51 -11.57 1.49 5.34
C TYR A 51 -11.07 2.28 4.13
N GLU A 52 -11.94 3.01 3.43
CA GLU A 52 -11.53 3.94 2.37
C GLU A 52 -10.55 5.00 2.92
N GLN A 53 -10.83 5.61 4.08
CA GLN A 53 -9.92 6.56 4.70
C GLN A 53 -8.57 5.94 5.05
N TRP A 54 -8.56 4.70 5.52
CA TRP A 54 -7.32 3.97 5.79
C TRP A 54 -6.47 3.78 4.52
N LEU A 55 -7.09 3.53 3.36
CA LEU A 55 -6.37 3.39 2.09
C LEU A 55 -5.68 4.68 1.62
N TYR A 56 -6.21 5.85 2.01
CA TYR A 56 -5.62 7.15 1.70
C TYR A 56 -4.68 7.67 2.78
N CYS A 57 -4.63 7.02 3.94
CA CYS A 57 -3.80 7.43 5.06
C CYS A 57 -2.35 6.97 4.85
N ASP A 58 -1.40 7.83 5.19
CA ASP A 58 0.01 7.44 5.24
C ASP A 58 0.28 6.60 6.50
N LEU A 59 0.61 5.31 6.31
CA LEU A 59 0.89 4.39 7.41
C LEU A 59 2.12 4.80 8.24
N THR A 60 3.02 5.63 7.68
CA THR A 60 4.14 6.19 8.45
C THR A 60 3.67 7.16 9.54
N GLU A 61 2.66 7.98 9.24
CA GLU A 61 2.04 8.91 10.19
C GLU A 61 1.14 8.17 11.18
N LEU A 62 0.50 7.10 10.72
CA LEU A 62 -0.36 6.24 11.54
C LEU A 62 0.43 5.47 12.62
N ALA A 63 1.74 5.31 12.43
CA ALA A 63 2.67 4.64 13.33
C ALA A 63 2.25 3.20 13.73
N THR A 64 1.59 2.50 12.80
CA THR A 64 1.05 1.14 13.02
C THR A 64 2.04 0.06 12.66
N CYS A 65 2.98 -0.25 13.55
CA CYS A 65 3.92 -1.35 13.35
C CYS A 65 3.20 -2.70 13.25
N CYS A 66 2.97 -3.21 12.04
CA CYS A 66 2.37 -4.53 11.82
C CYS A 66 3.44 -5.64 11.68
N LEU A 67 4.68 -5.28 11.36
CA LEU A 67 5.77 -6.24 11.19
C LEU A 67 6.42 -6.63 12.53
N PRO A 68 6.92 -7.87 12.66
CA PRO A 68 7.68 -8.30 13.84
C PRO A 68 8.89 -7.40 14.13
N PHE A 69 9.18 -7.18 15.41
CA PHE A 69 10.35 -6.41 15.81
C PHE A 69 11.67 -7.11 15.44
N GLY A 70 12.70 -6.32 15.11
CA GLY A 70 14.06 -6.83 14.90
C GLY A 70 14.31 -7.51 13.55
N LEU A 71 13.42 -7.37 12.56
CA LEU A 71 13.64 -7.93 11.21
C LEU A 71 14.93 -7.41 10.56
N GLN A 72 15.25 -6.13 10.75
CA GLN A 72 16.46 -5.52 10.19
C GLN A 72 17.77 -6.14 10.71
N GLN A 73 17.74 -6.81 11.86
CA GLN A 73 18.91 -7.41 12.51
C GLN A 73 19.18 -8.84 12.00
N LYS A 74 18.22 -9.44 11.28
CA LYS A 74 18.33 -10.81 10.78
C LYS A 74 18.83 -10.82 9.33
N LYS A 75 19.82 -11.65 9.03
CA LYS A 75 20.37 -11.81 7.66
C LYS A 75 19.39 -12.46 6.68
N ALA A 76 18.58 -13.39 7.17
CA ALA A 76 17.51 -14.04 6.43
C ALA A 76 16.44 -14.48 7.43
N THR A 77 15.18 -14.21 7.12
CA THR A 77 14.05 -14.63 7.95
C THR A 77 12.85 -14.86 7.08
N THR A 78 12.06 -15.87 7.40
CA THR A 78 10.73 -16.08 6.82
C THR A 78 9.72 -15.41 7.73
N ILE A 79 8.87 -14.56 7.16
CA ILE A 79 7.75 -13.94 7.88
C ILE A 79 6.49 -14.69 7.47
N THR A 80 5.72 -15.17 8.44
CA THR A 80 4.48 -15.92 8.22
C THR A 80 3.30 -15.16 8.80
N GLY A 81 2.21 -15.03 8.03
CA GLY A 81 1.00 -14.34 8.47
C GLY A 81 0.47 -13.39 7.40
N HIS A 82 -0.49 -12.56 7.78
CA HIS A 82 -1.08 -11.53 6.94
C HIS A 82 -0.69 -10.16 7.49
N PHE A 83 -0.11 -9.33 6.64
CA PHE A 83 0.37 -8.00 6.99
C PHE A 83 -0.15 -7.02 5.95
N ALA A 84 -0.95 -6.06 6.39
CA ALA A 84 -1.33 -4.92 5.56
C ALA A 84 -0.17 -3.92 5.55
N LEU A 85 0.42 -3.66 4.39
CA LEU A 85 1.59 -2.80 4.21
C LEU A 85 1.31 -1.72 3.17
N GLN A 86 1.99 -0.58 3.31
CA GLN A 86 2.00 0.48 2.31
C GLN A 86 3.24 0.36 1.44
N VAL A 87 3.06 0.36 0.12
CA VAL A 87 4.16 0.40 -0.83
C VAL A 87 4.55 1.85 -1.05
N ASN A 88 5.74 2.24 -0.62
CA ASN A 88 6.24 3.60 -0.77
C ASN A 88 6.86 3.84 -2.15
N GLN A 89 7.63 2.87 -2.64
CA GLN A 89 8.31 2.97 -3.92
C GLN A 89 8.35 1.61 -4.62
N ILE A 90 8.20 1.64 -5.94
CA ILE A 90 8.33 0.48 -6.82
C ILE A 90 9.36 0.83 -7.89
N ARG A 91 10.33 -0.06 -8.09
CA ARG A 91 11.30 0.04 -9.19
C ARG A 91 11.43 -1.31 -9.87
N ASP A 92 11.42 -1.32 -11.19
CA ASP A 92 11.79 -2.52 -11.95
C ASP A 92 13.32 -2.59 -12.05
N VAL A 93 13.91 -3.61 -11.44
CA VAL A 93 15.36 -3.87 -11.47
C VAL A 93 15.75 -4.87 -12.56
N GLY A 94 14.79 -5.42 -13.30
CA GLY A 94 15.03 -6.28 -14.45
C GLY A 94 15.49 -5.52 -15.70
N GLN A 95 15.27 -4.21 -15.75
CA GLN A 95 15.74 -3.32 -16.81
C GLN A 95 16.67 -2.24 -16.23
N ALA A 96 17.56 -1.72 -17.06
CA ALA A 96 18.44 -0.63 -16.65
C ALA A 96 17.62 0.63 -16.31
N ALA A 97 17.86 1.22 -15.14
CA ALA A 97 17.16 2.43 -14.68
C ALA A 97 17.24 3.58 -15.69
N TYR A 98 18.37 3.70 -16.39
CA TYR A 98 18.55 4.71 -17.43
C TYR A 98 17.65 4.48 -18.65
N ALA A 99 17.46 3.23 -19.09
CA ALA A 99 16.58 2.89 -20.20
C ALA A 99 15.11 3.19 -19.84
N GLN A 100 14.69 2.83 -18.62
CA GLN A 100 13.37 3.18 -18.10
C GLN A 100 13.17 4.71 -18.05
N LEU A 101 14.17 5.46 -17.58
CA LEU A 101 14.13 6.92 -17.53
C LEU A 101 14.04 7.54 -18.93
N LEU A 102 14.81 7.04 -19.90
CA LEU A 102 14.79 7.52 -21.29
C LEU A 102 13.41 7.31 -21.92
N ARG A 103 12.78 6.16 -21.64
CA ARG A 103 11.42 5.84 -22.08
C ARG A 103 10.38 6.74 -21.42
N ILE A 104 10.47 6.98 -20.11
CA ILE A 104 9.59 7.91 -19.37
C ILE A 104 9.73 9.34 -19.90
N GLN A 105 10.94 9.75 -20.26
CA GLN A 105 11.22 11.07 -20.83
C GLN A 105 10.84 11.20 -22.31
N GLY A 106 10.46 10.11 -22.98
CA GLY A 106 10.13 10.09 -24.41
C GLY A 106 11.34 10.32 -25.33
N ALA A 107 12.56 10.16 -24.82
CA ALA A 107 13.80 10.37 -25.55
C ALA A 107 14.37 9.07 -26.15
N GLU A 108 13.62 7.96 -26.05
CA GLU A 108 13.97 6.68 -26.65
C GLU A 108 13.85 6.79 -28.19
N THR A 109 14.99 6.85 -28.89
CA THR A 109 15.01 6.92 -30.36
C THR A 109 15.16 5.52 -30.94
N ALA A 110 14.35 5.13 -31.93
CA ALA A 110 14.45 3.81 -32.56
C ALA A 110 15.85 3.48 -33.13
N ASN A 111 16.69 4.50 -33.38
CA ASN A 111 18.04 4.35 -33.91
C ASN A 111 19.08 3.91 -32.87
N SER A 112 18.82 4.03 -31.57
CA SER A 112 19.80 3.67 -30.53
C SER A 112 19.94 2.16 -30.30
N ASP A 113 19.03 1.35 -30.85
CA ASP A 113 18.98 -0.11 -30.66
C ASP A 113 19.24 -0.89 -31.97
N VAL A 114 19.66 -0.19 -33.03
CA VAL A 114 19.99 -0.80 -34.33
C VAL A 114 21.42 -1.32 -34.29
N SER A 115 21.58 -2.64 -34.30
CA SER A 115 22.88 -3.30 -34.47
C SER A 115 22.84 -4.29 -35.63
N ALA A 116 23.99 -4.52 -36.27
CA ALA A 116 24.12 -5.38 -37.46
C ALA A 116 24.14 -6.89 -37.13
N GLU A 117 23.95 -7.25 -35.86
CA GLU A 117 24.11 -8.59 -35.31
C GLU A 117 22.77 -9.26 -34.97
N ASN A 118 22.71 -10.59 -35.12
CA ASN A 118 21.49 -11.38 -34.94
C ASN A 118 21.08 -11.37 -33.46
N SER A 119 19.93 -10.76 -33.14
CA SER A 119 19.50 -10.54 -31.76
C SER A 119 18.83 -11.78 -31.14
N TYR A 120 19.52 -12.43 -30.20
CA TYR A 120 18.87 -13.31 -29.23
C TYR A 120 18.26 -12.46 -28.12
N GLN A 121 17.00 -12.05 -28.28
CA GLN A 121 16.28 -11.37 -27.20
C GLN A 121 15.68 -12.41 -26.26
N VAL A 122 16.35 -12.64 -25.14
CA VAL A 122 15.74 -13.30 -23.98
C VAL A 122 14.69 -12.33 -23.45
N GLY A 123 13.42 -12.75 -23.44
CA GLY A 123 12.35 -11.91 -22.88
C GLY A 123 12.69 -11.49 -21.45
N SER A 124 12.86 -10.19 -21.22
CA SER A 124 13.16 -9.67 -19.90
C SER A 124 11.91 -9.86 -19.03
N GLN A 125 11.98 -10.76 -18.05
CA GLN A 125 11.00 -10.76 -16.97
C GLN A 125 11.20 -9.52 -16.11
N ASN A 126 10.14 -8.75 -15.88
CA ASN A 126 10.15 -7.64 -14.94
C ASN A 126 10.44 -8.19 -13.54
N GLN A 127 11.33 -7.53 -12.82
CA GLN A 127 11.64 -7.84 -11.42
C GLN A 127 11.38 -6.59 -10.60
N LEU A 128 10.29 -6.59 -9.83
CA LEU A 128 9.88 -5.42 -9.04
C LEU A 128 10.52 -5.46 -7.66
N GLU A 129 11.29 -4.43 -7.34
CA GLU A 129 11.70 -4.11 -5.98
C GLU A 129 10.67 -3.14 -5.39
N CYS A 130 10.07 -3.52 -4.26
CA CYS A 130 9.10 -2.71 -3.53
C CYS A 130 9.66 -2.35 -2.16
N TRP A 131 9.69 -1.05 -1.87
CA TRP A 131 10.02 -0.54 -0.55
C TRP A 131 8.72 -0.33 0.20
N CYS A 132 8.46 -1.13 1.24
CA CYS A 132 7.26 -1.03 2.05
C CYS A 132 7.57 -0.41 3.41
N TYR A 133 6.62 0.35 3.96
CA TYR A 133 6.63 0.74 5.36
C TYR A 133 5.69 -0.14 6.19
N SER A 134 6.04 -0.35 7.45
CA SER A 134 5.19 -0.92 8.49
C SER A 134 5.15 0.00 9.69
#